data_AF-A0A524GDN2-F1
#
_entry.id   AF-A0A524GDN2-F1
#
_cell.length_a   1.000
_cell.length_b   1.000
_cell.length_c   1.000
_cell.angle_alpha   90.00
_cell.angle_beta   90.00
_cell.angle_gamma   90.00
#
_symmetry.space_group_name_H-M   'P 1'
#
loop_
_entity.id
_entity.type
_entity.pdbx_description
1 polymer ?
#
loop_
_entity_poly.entity_id
_entity_poly.type
_entity_poly.pdbx_seq_one_letter_code
_entity_poly.pdbx_strand_id
1 'polypeptide(L)'
;KPALELIAINASGSIRDAESLLGQVFTFEDSSSKQEIKAEKVKDLLGLVEISLISKFAGFLFEKKVMETINYLNEINESGYDLQEFTKGLINYLRQALIIRFSGDSATEGGNPIVSGLTKEELEKLKKRAIVFKEEELRDILNLFMEAENKMKYASIPQLPLELAIIETIGKKE
;
A
#
# COMPACT_ATOMS: atom_id res chain seq x y z
N LYS A 1 -1.87 19.60 4.43
CA LYS A 1 -0.85 19.17 3.43
C LYS A 1 -0.92 17.66 3.11
N PRO A 2 -0.88 16.74 4.09
CA PRO A 2 -0.91 15.29 3.78
C PRO A 2 -2.21 14.82 3.10
N ALA A 3 -3.35 15.44 3.45
CA ALA A 3 -4.64 15.18 2.79
C ALA A 3 -4.64 15.47 1.28
N LEU A 4 -4.01 16.57 0.85
CA LEU A 4 -3.86 16.94 -0.56
C LEU A 4 -2.92 16.00 -1.30
N GLU A 5 -1.84 15.56 -0.64
CA GLU A 5 -0.91 14.58 -1.21
C GLU A 5 -1.60 13.23 -1.46
N LEU A 6 -2.48 12.78 -0.55
CA LEU A 6 -3.29 11.57 -0.76
C LEU A 6 -4.19 11.69 -1.98
N ILE A 7 -4.88 12.82 -2.16
CA ILE A 7 -5.72 13.05 -3.34
C ILE A 7 -4.87 13.03 -4.62
N ALA A 8 -3.72 13.71 -4.61
CA ALA A 8 -2.82 13.78 -5.77
C ALA A 8 -2.25 12.40 -6.17
N ILE A 9 -1.87 11.58 -5.19
CA ILE A 9 -1.36 10.22 -5.43
C ILE A 9 -2.47 9.35 -6.05
N ASN A 10 -3.69 9.41 -5.50
CA ASN A 10 -4.80 8.58 -5.98
C ASN A 10 -5.36 9.04 -7.33
N ALA A 11 -5.19 10.32 -7.66
CA ALA A 11 -5.51 10.84 -8.98
C ALA A 11 -4.62 10.26 -10.11
N SER A 12 -3.53 9.56 -9.78
CA SER A 12 -2.67 8.88 -10.76
C SER A 12 -2.20 9.76 -11.93
N GLY A 13 -2.04 11.07 -11.70
CA GLY A 13 -1.64 12.06 -12.71
C GLY A 13 -2.78 12.62 -13.58
N SER A 14 -4.02 12.20 -13.36
CA SER A 14 -5.21 12.72 -14.04
C SER A 14 -5.84 13.86 -13.25
N ILE A 15 -5.84 15.07 -13.83
CA ILE A 15 -6.41 16.26 -13.17
C ILE A 15 -7.93 16.13 -12.96
N ARG A 16 -8.60 15.37 -13.84
CA ARG A 16 -10.04 15.09 -13.76
C ARG A 16 -10.34 14.16 -12.59
N ASP A 17 -9.49 13.17 -12.36
CA ASP A 17 -9.65 12.26 -11.23
C ASP A 17 -9.31 12.99 -9.92
N ALA A 18 -8.30 13.86 -9.92
CA ALA A 18 -8.01 14.74 -8.78
C ALA A 18 -9.20 15.63 -8.43
N GLU A 19 -9.85 16.25 -9.42
CA GLU A 19 -11.05 17.06 -9.23
C GLU A 19 -12.22 16.23 -8.69
N SER A 20 -12.44 15.04 -9.24
CA SER A 20 -13.51 14.14 -8.80
C SER A 20 -13.30 13.65 -7.37
N LEU A 21 -12.08 13.28 -6.99
CA LEU A 21 -11.71 12.86 -5.64
C LEU A 21 -11.83 14.03 -4.64
N LEU A 22 -11.41 15.23 -5.06
CA LEU A 22 -11.55 16.44 -4.24
C LEU A 22 -13.03 16.79 -4.02
N GLY A 23 -13.87 16.64 -5.05
CA GLY A 23 -15.32 16.85 -4.97
C GLY A 23 -16.01 15.87 -4.00
N GLN A 24 -15.58 14.60 -3.99
CA GLN A 24 -16.04 13.62 -3.01
C GLN A 24 -15.70 14.05 -1.59
N VAL A 25 -14.44 14.45 -1.35
CA VAL A 25 -13.99 14.92 -0.03
C VAL A 25 -14.82 16.13 0.47
N PHE A 26 -15.13 17.08 -0.42
CA PHE A 26 -15.96 18.24 -0.05
C PHE A 26 -17.44 17.91 0.18
N THR A 27 -17.99 16.90 -0.49
CA THR A 27 -19.40 16.52 -0.34
C THR A 27 -19.67 15.83 1.00
N PHE A 28 -18.69 15.09 1.51
CA PHE A 28 -18.80 14.36 2.77
C PHE A 28 -18.36 15.17 4.00
N GLU A 29 -17.69 16.31 3.80
CA GLU A 29 -17.49 17.30 4.85
C GLU A 29 -18.73 18.19 4.95
N ASP A 30 -19.29 18.30 6.16
CA ASP A 30 -20.40 19.21 6.39
C ASP A 30 -19.89 20.64 6.16
N SER A 31 -20.43 21.28 5.12
CA SER A 31 -20.06 22.64 4.69
C SER A 31 -20.31 23.70 5.78
N SER A 32 -21.00 23.32 6.86
CA SER A 32 -21.32 24.13 8.03
C SER A 32 -20.19 24.15 9.08
N SER A 33 -19.29 23.17 9.05
CA SER A 33 -18.12 23.09 9.93
C SER A 33 -16.89 23.59 9.21
N LYS A 34 -16.32 24.73 9.66
CA LYS A 34 -14.98 25.20 9.26
C LYS A 34 -13.86 24.30 9.83
N GLN A 35 -14.03 22.98 9.80
CA GLN A 35 -13.04 22.05 10.32
C GLN A 35 -11.99 21.74 9.25
N GLU A 36 -10.75 21.55 9.70
CA GLU A 36 -9.65 21.15 8.84
C GLU A 36 -9.80 19.68 8.45
N ILE A 37 -9.79 19.42 7.14
CA ILE A 37 -9.88 18.06 6.59
C ILE A 37 -8.59 17.31 6.89
N LYS A 38 -8.67 16.34 7.82
CA LYS A 38 -7.53 15.51 8.22
C LYS A 38 -7.28 14.39 7.21
N ALA A 39 -6.03 13.97 7.10
CA ALA A 39 -5.62 12.90 6.18
C ALA A 39 -6.31 11.56 6.45
N GLU A 40 -6.56 11.25 7.73
CA GLU A 40 -7.33 10.06 8.16
C GLU A 40 -8.72 10.05 7.52
N LYS A 41 -9.41 11.19 7.57
CA LYS A 41 -10.75 11.33 6.99
C LYS A 41 -10.76 11.15 5.48
N VAL A 42 -9.73 11.64 4.78
CA VAL A 42 -9.57 11.43 3.34
C VAL A 42 -9.31 9.95 3.02
N LYS A 43 -8.53 9.24 3.84
CA LYS A 43 -8.34 7.79 3.67
C LYS A 43 -9.65 7.03 3.79
N ASP A 44 -10.44 7.34 4.82
CA ASP A 44 -11.76 6.72 5.05
C ASP A 44 -12.72 6.98 3.87
N LEU A 45 -12.79 8.24 3.42
CA LEU A 45 -13.72 8.65 2.36
C LEU A 45 -13.37 8.06 0.99
N LEU A 46 -12.08 7.96 0.69
CA LEU A 46 -11.60 7.42 -0.57
C LEU A 46 -11.50 5.89 -0.56
N GLY A 47 -11.92 5.23 0.54
CA GLY A 47 -11.80 3.78 0.68
C GLY A 47 -10.36 3.29 0.56
N LEU A 48 -9.39 4.16 0.89
CA LEU A 48 -7.98 3.80 0.78
C LEU A 48 -7.70 2.76 1.84
N VAL A 49 -7.19 1.62 1.38
CA VAL A 49 -6.73 0.56 2.27
C VAL A 49 -5.80 1.17 3.30
N GLU A 50 -6.16 1.00 4.57
CA GLU A 50 -5.35 1.53 5.64
C GLU A 50 -3.94 0.97 5.52
N ILE A 51 -2.95 1.86 5.58
CA ILE A 51 -1.54 1.44 5.55
C ILE A 51 -1.21 0.51 6.71
N SER A 52 -2.02 0.51 7.78
CA SER A 52 -1.98 -0.44 8.89
C SER A 52 -2.16 -1.89 8.40
N LEU A 53 -3.11 -2.13 7.50
CA LEU A 53 -3.40 -3.44 6.91
C LEU A 53 -2.26 -3.89 6.00
N ILE A 54 -1.83 -3.00 5.10
CA ILE A 54 -0.71 -3.27 4.18
C ILE A 54 0.56 -3.55 4.99
N SER A 55 0.83 -2.74 6.01
CA SER A 55 1.97 -2.91 6.89
C SER A 55 1.86 -4.24 7.64
N LYS A 56 0.69 -4.61 8.21
CA LYS A 56 0.53 -5.90 8.90
C LYS A 56 0.76 -7.08 7.96
N PHE A 57 0.20 -7.05 6.75
CA PHE A 57 0.42 -8.07 5.73
C PHE A 57 1.90 -8.20 5.35
N ALA A 58 2.54 -7.07 5.05
CA ALA A 58 3.97 -7.05 4.76
C ALA A 58 4.77 -7.63 5.94
N GLY A 59 4.37 -7.37 7.18
CA GLY A 59 4.97 -7.99 8.37
C GLY A 59 4.95 -9.52 8.34
N PHE A 60 3.80 -10.14 8.04
CA PHE A 60 3.73 -11.61 7.95
C PHE A 60 4.52 -12.18 6.78
N LEU A 61 4.50 -11.50 5.63
CA LEU A 61 5.32 -11.82 4.48
C LEU A 61 6.81 -11.83 4.85
N PHE A 62 7.22 -10.84 5.65
CA PHE A 62 8.59 -10.64 6.07
C PHE A 62 9.06 -11.62 7.14
N GLU A 63 8.15 -12.02 8.02
CA GLU A 63 8.39 -13.06 9.02
C GLU A 63 8.38 -14.48 8.40
N LYS A 64 8.20 -14.60 7.07
CA LYS A 64 8.15 -15.86 6.34
C LYS A 64 7.05 -16.81 6.87
N LYS A 65 5.94 -16.23 7.29
CA LYS A 65 4.78 -16.94 7.85
C LYS A 65 3.71 -17.16 6.79
N VAL A 66 3.85 -18.23 6.01
CA VAL A 66 2.97 -18.52 4.85
C VAL A 66 1.50 -18.55 5.24
N MET A 67 1.14 -19.39 6.22
CA MET A 67 -0.25 -19.62 6.59
C MET A 67 -0.87 -18.37 7.21
N GLU A 68 -0.13 -17.65 8.04
CA GLU A 68 -0.59 -16.40 8.65
C GLU A 68 -0.78 -15.30 7.61
N THR A 69 0.07 -15.25 6.58
CA THR A 69 -0.09 -14.30 5.47
C THR A 69 -1.33 -14.61 4.64
N ILE A 70 -1.58 -15.88 4.31
CA ILE A 70 -2.77 -16.32 3.56
C ILE A 70 -4.04 -16.10 4.39
N ASN A 71 -4.05 -16.48 5.67
CA ASN A 71 -5.19 -16.25 6.55
C ASN A 71 -5.52 -14.77 6.66
N TYR A 72 -4.50 -13.91 6.76
CA TYR A 72 -4.70 -12.48 6.82
C TYR A 72 -5.22 -11.89 5.49
N LEU A 73 -4.79 -12.43 4.34
CA LEU A 73 -5.38 -12.09 3.05
C LEU A 73 -6.88 -12.42 3.00
N ASN A 74 -7.26 -13.58 3.53
CA ASN A 74 -8.66 -14.00 3.62
C ASN A 74 -9.46 -13.08 4.54
N GLU A 75 -8.93 -12.72 5.72
CA GLU A 75 -9.57 -11.75 6.62
C GLU A 75 -9.83 -10.40 5.93
N ILE A 76 -8.87 -9.90 5.15
CA ILE A 76 -9.01 -8.64 4.39
C ILE A 76 -10.16 -8.77 3.37
N ASN A 77 -10.21 -9.88 2.64
CA ASN A 77 -11.27 -10.11 1.66
C ASN A 77 -12.66 -10.27 2.32
N GLU A 78 -12.75 -11.02 3.41
CA GLU A 78 -13.99 -11.22 4.18
C GLU A 78 -14.49 -9.92 4.81
N SER A 79 -13.57 -9.00 5.16
CA SER A 79 -13.89 -7.66 5.65
C SER A 79 -14.42 -6.71 4.56
N GLY A 80 -14.52 -7.18 3.31
CA GLY A 80 -15.10 -6.43 2.19
C GLY A 80 -14.13 -5.46 1.50
N TYR A 81 -12.83 -5.53 1.78
CA TYR A 81 -11.84 -4.74 1.06
C TYR A 81 -11.65 -5.25 -0.37
N ASP A 82 -11.47 -4.33 -1.31
CA ASP A 82 -11.10 -4.66 -2.68
C ASP A 82 -9.64 -5.16 -2.73
N LEU A 83 -9.46 -6.41 -3.13
CA LEU A 83 -8.12 -7.03 -3.20
C LEU A 83 -7.24 -6.42 -4.28
N GLN A 84 -7.81 -5.87 -5.35
CA GLN A 84 -7.05 -5.18 -6.40
C GLN A 84 -6.45 -3.89 -5.84
N GLU A 85 -7.25 -3.08 -5.15
CA GLU A 85 -6.79 -1.86 -4.49
C GLU A 85 -5.80 -2.16 -3.35
N PHE A 86 -6.05 -3.20 -2.56
CA PHE A 86 -5.10 -3.70 -1.57
C PHE A 86 -3.75 -4.04 -2.20
N THR A 87 -3.76 -4.78 -3.32
CA THR A 87 -2.54 -5.21 -4.00
C THR A 87 -1.77 -4.02 -4.57
N LYS A 88 -2.47 -3.04 -5.17
CA LYS A 88 -1.84 -1.78 -5.61
C LYS A 88 -1.18 -1.03 -4.44
N GLY A 89 -1.89 -0.94 -3.31
CA GLY A 89 -1.36 -0.33 -2.09
C GLY A 89 -0.13 -1.07 -1.56
N LEU A 90 -0.15 -2.40 -1.55
CA LEU A 90 0.98 -3.24 -1.16
C LEU A 90 2.19 -3.05 -2.09
N ILE A 91 1.99 -3.07 -3.41
CA ILE A 91 3.05 -2.82 -4.39
C ILE A 91 3.67 -1.44 -4.16
N ASN A 92 2.86 -0.41 -3.93
CA ASN A 92 3.35 0.93 -3.63
C ASN A 92 4.15 0.98 -2.32
N TYR A 93 3.67 0.30 -1.27
CA TYR A 93 4.38 0.20 0.01
C TYR A 93 5.73 -0.51 -0.13
N LEU A 94 5.79 -1.62 -0.87
CA LEU A 94 7.03 -2.35 -1.16
C LEU A 94 7.99 -1.52 -2.03
N ARG A 95 7.47 -0.76 -3.00
CA ARG A 95 8.26 0.18 -3.80
C ARG A 95 8.90 1.25 -2.92
N GLN A 96 8.14 1.81 -1.97
CA GLN A 96 8.69 2.78 -1.01
C GLN A 96 9.77 2.15 -0.13
N ALA A 97 9.57 0.91 0.34
CA ALA A 97 10.59 0.15 1.08
C ALA A 97 11.89 0.01 0.28
N LEU A 98 11.77 -0.36 -1.01
CA LEU A 98 12.91 -0.52 -1.91
C LEU A 98 13.68 0.80 -2.11
N ILE A 99 12.97 1.91 -2.36
CA ILE A 99 13.61 3.22 -2.52
C ILE A 99 14.34 3.67 -1.24
N ILE A 100 13.73 3.48 -0.07
CA ILE A 100 14.37 3.74 1.22
C ILE A 100 15.62 2.88 1.39
N ARG A 101 15.57 1.62 0.95
CA ARG A 101 16.73 0.71 1.04
C ARG A 101 17.91 1.17 0.19
N PHE A 102 17.66 1.64 -1.03
CA PHE A 102 18.69 2.15 -1.94
C PHE A 102 19.23 3.52 -1.55
N SER A 103 18.33 4.44 -1.16
CA SER A 103 18.66 5.86 -0.97
C SER A 103 18.94 6.22 0.48
N GLY A 104 18.75 5.28 1.41
CA GLY A 104 18.88 5.52 2.85
C GLY A 104 17.98 6.64 3.34
N ASP A 105 18.46 7.39 4.35
CA ASP A 105 17.72 8.52 4.92
C ASP A 105 17.54 9.68 3.93
N SER A 106 18.37 9.78 2.89
CA SER A 106 18.27 10.82 1.86
C SER A 106 16.97 10.77 1.05
N ALA A 107 16.32 9.60 0.94
CA ALA A 107 14.97 9.51 0.36
C ALA A 107 13.92 10.27 1.19
N THR A 108 14.13 10.36 2.50
CA THR A 108 13.14 10.93 3.44
C THR A 108 13.40 12.39 3.75
N GLU A 109 14.65 12.84 3.68
CA GLU A 109 15.04 14.23 3.96
C GLU A 109 14.81 15.17 2.76
N GLY A 110 14.94 14.66 1.54
CA GLY A 110 14.82 15.44 0.30
C GLY A 110 13.40 15.56 -0.28
N GLY A 111 12.39 15.00 0.39
CA GLY A 111 11.01 14.97 -0.13
C GLY A 111 10.89 14.16 -1.42
N ASN A 112 11.43 12.94 -1.44
CA ASN A 112 11.29 12.06 -2.60
C ASN A 112 9.80 11.84 -2.89
N PRO A 113 9.30 12.20 -4.09
CA PRO A 113 7.87 12.10 -4.40
C PRO A 113 7.34 10.65 -4.34
N ILE A 114 8.23 9.65 -4.46
CA ILE A 114 7.89 8.24 -4.34
C ILE A 114 7.61 7.86 -2.88
N VAL A 115 8.33 8.44 -1.91
CA VAL A 115 8.16 8.17 -0.48
C VAL A 115 7.24 9.24 0.10
N SER A 116 5.93 9.06 -0.08
CA SER A 116 4.89 10.03 0.25
C SER A 116 3.62 9.36 0.77
N GLY A 117 2.76 10.14 1.43
CA GLY A 117 1.48 9.64 1.97
C GLY A 117 1.57 8.84 3.28
N LEU A 118 2.75 8.80 3.91
CA LEU A 118 3.00 8.15 5.20
C LEU A 118 3.08 9.18 6.34
N THR A 119 2.53 8.85 7.50
CA THR A 119 2.81 9.58 8.74
C THR A 119 4.25 9.33 9.20
N LYS A 120 4.75 10.15 10.13
CA LYS A 120 6.10 9.96 10.71
C LYS A 120 6.26 8.56 11.31
N GLU A 121 5.24 8.07 12.02
CA GLU A 121 5.28 6.74 12.64
C GLU A 121 5.28 5.60 11.60
N GLU A 122 4.48 5.75 10.55
CA GLU A 122 4.41 4.78 9.44
C GLU A 122 5.73 4.73 8.68
N LEU A 123 6.34 5.89 8.43
CA LEU A 123 7.64 6.00 7.80
C LEU A 123 8.75 5.34 8.63
N GLU A 124 8.78 5.58 9.94
CA GLU A 124 9.75 4.94 10.83
C GLU A 124 9.58 3.41 10.89
N LYS A 125 8.33 2.92 10.92
CA LYS A 125 8.05 1.47 10.83
C LYS A 125 8.53 0.89 9.51
N LEU A 126 8.30 1.59 8.40
CA LEU A 126 8.73 1.19 7.07
C LEU A 126 10.26 1.14 6.98
N LYS A 127 10.96 2.17 7.46
CA LYS A 127 12.44 2.21 7.51
C LYS A 127 13.02 1.02 8.27
N LYS A 128 12.51 0.76 9.47
CA LYS A 128 12.96 -0.38 10.30
C LYS A 128 12.83 -1.71 9.58
N ARG A 129 11.72 -1.91 8.87
CA ARG A 129 11.47 -3.14 8.10
C ARG A 129 12.30 -3.21 6.83
N ALA A 130 12.46 -2.11 6.10
CA ALA A 130 13.25 -2.06 4.87
C ALA A 130 14.71 -2.50 5.10
N ILE A 131 15.29 -2.19 6.27
CA ILE A 131 16.66 -2.58 6.64
C ILE A 131 16.81 -4.11 6.76
N VAL A 132 15.75 -4.82 7.19
CA VAL A 132 15.77 -6.28 7.36
C VAL A 132 15.85 -7.00 6.02
N PHE A 133 15.42 -6.36 4.93
CA PHE A 133 15.40 -6.97 3.60
C PHE A 133 16.74 -6.89 2.88
N LYS A 134 17.06 -8.00 2.20
CA LYS A 134 17.99 -7.97 1.08
C LYS A 134 17.29 -7.28 -0.10
N GLU A 135 18.06 -6.48 -0.83
CA GLU A 135 17.56 -5.76 -2.01
C GLU A 135 16.99 -6.71 -3.07
N GLU A 136 17.66 -7.83 -3.30
CA GLU A 136 17.24 -8.88 -4.24
C GLU A 136 15.88 -9.48 -3.85
N GLU A 137 15.66 -9.73 -2.55
CA GLU A 137 14.38 -10.27 -2.05
C GLU A 137 13.24 -9.27 -2.28
N LEU A 138 13.43 -7.98 -1.97
CA LEU A 138 12.40 -6.96 -2.23
C LEU A 138 12.05 -6.85 -3.71
N ARG A 139 13.06 -6.94 -4.59
CA ARG A 139 12.86 -6.88 -6.04
C ARG A 139 12.06 -8.09 -6.54
N ASP A 140 12.41 -9.28 -6.08
CA ASP A 140 11.70 -10.51 -6.43
C ASP A 140 10.23 -10.46 -5.96
N ILE A 141 10.00 -10.03 -4.72
CA ILE A 141 8.65 -9.84 -4.17
C ILE A 141 7.86 -8.86 -5.03
N LEU A 142 8.43 -7.70 -5.35
CA LEU A 142 7.76 -6.69 -6.18
C LEU A 142 7.34 -7.26 -7.54
N ASN A 143 8.21 -8.03 -8.20
CA ASN A 143 7.87 -8.65 -9.49
C ASN A 143 6.72 -9.65 -9.35
N LEU A 144 6.76 -10.52 -8.33
CA LEU A 144 5.72 -11.52 -8.10
C LEU A 144 4.35 -10.88 -7.81
N PHE A 145 4.32 -9.84 -6.97
CA PHE A 145 3.07 -9.15 -6.65
C PHE A 145 2.54 -8.30 -7.80
N MET A 146 3.41 -7.71 -8.63
CA MET A 146 3.00 -7.05 -9.87
C MET A 146 2.42 -8.04 -10.88
N GLU A 147 3.00 -9.22 -11.00
CA GLU A 147 2.45 -10.28 -11.85
C GLU A 147 1.11 -10.79 -11.31
N ALA A 148 1.00 -10.96 -10.00
CA ALA A 148 -0.24 -11.32 -9.34
C ALA A 148 -1.35 -10.29 -9.61
N GLU A 149 -1.09 -8.99 -9.41
CA GLU A 149 -2.03 -7.89 -9.67
C GLU A 149 -2.62 -7.96 -11.09
N ASN A 150 -1.77 -8.26 -12.09
CA ASN A 150 -2.21 -8.39 -13.47
C ASN A 150 -3.06 -9.64 -13.71
N LYS A 151 -2.68 -10.78 -13.11
CA LYS A 151 -3.43 -12.04 -13.22
C LYS A 151 -4.79 -12.00 -12.52
N MET A 152 -4.91 -11.25 -11.43
CA MET A 152 -6.16 -11.12 -10.66
C MET A 152 -7.35 -10.68 -11.50
N LYS A 153 -7.13 -9.77 -12.47
CA LYS A 153 -8.18 -9.22 -13.36
C LYS A 153 -8.91 -10.28 -14.18
N TYR A 154 -8.27 -11.41 -14.44
CA TYR A 154 -8.79 -12.48 -15.30
C TYR A 154 -8.91 -13.83 -14.58
N ALA A 155 -8.53 -13.89 -13.31
CA ALA A 155 -8.58 -15.13 -12.54
C ALA A 155 -10.01 -15.48 -12.16
N SER A 156 -10.37 -16.76 -12.24
CA SER A 156 -11.66 -17.25 -11.73
C SER A 156 -11.78 -17.07 -10.22
N ILE A 157 -10.65 -17.08 -9.51
CA ILE A 157 -10.54 -16.80 -8.08
C ILE A 157 -9.53 -15.65 -7.93
N PRO A 158 -9.98 -14.42 -7.64
CA PRO A 158 -9.09 -13.25 -7.53
C PRO A 158 -8.00 -13.37 -6.46
N GLN A 159 -8.20 -14.20 -5.44
CA GLN A 159 -7.20 -14.41 -4.37
C GLN A 159 -6.03 -15.31 -4.81
N LEU A 160 -6.29 -16.27 -5.70
CA LEU A 160 -5.33 -17.32 -6.03
C LEU A 160 -3.98 -16.78 -6.56
N PRO A 161 -3.92 -15.76 -7.43
CA PRO A 161 -2.63 -15.19 -7.85
C PRO A 161 -1.81 -14.62 -6.68
N LEU A 162 -2.46 -14.05 -5.67
CA LEU A 162 -1.78 -13.52 -4.48
C LEU A 162 -1.30 -14.65 -3.57
N GLU A 163 -2.12 -15.68 -3.36
CA GLU A 163 -1.73 -16.88 -2.60
C GLU A 163 -0.48 -17.54 -3.20
N LEU A 164 -0.45 -17.69 -4.53
CA LEU A 164 0.72 -18.21 -5.24
C LEU A 164 1.94 -17.31 -5.06
N ALA A 165 1.78 -15.98 -5.20
CA ALA A 165 2.88 -15.04 -4.98
C ALA A 165 3.43 -15.10 -3.54
N ILE A 166 2.57 -15.28 -2.54
CA ILE A 166 2.96 -15.48 -1.13
C ILE A 166 3.78 -16.76 -0.99
N ILE A 167 3.28 -17.88 -1.54
CA ILE A 167 3.96 -19.18 -1.47
C ILE A 167 5.29 -19.14 -2.20
N GLU A 168 5.39 -18.52 -3.36
CA GLU A 168 6.65 -18.42 -4.11
C GLU A 168 7.66 -17.50 -3.39
N THR A 169 7.19 -16.39 -2.82
CA THR A 169 8.02 -15.46 -2.06
C THR A 169 8.65 -16.13 -0.84
N ILE A 170 7.83 -16.79 -0.03
CA ILE A 170 8.26 -17.36 1.26
C ILE A 170 8.83 -18.76 1.08
N GLY A 171 8.26 -19.54 0.16
CA GLY A 171 8.55 -20.94 -0.09
C GLY A 171 9.75 -21.19 -1.00
N LYS A 172 10.38 -20.15 -1.58
CA LYS A 172 11.75 -20.22 -2.09
C LYS A 172 12.70 -20.55 -0.91
N LYS A 173 12.82 -21.84 -0.61
CA LYS A 173 13.94 -22.40 0.17
C LYS A 173 15.15 -22.45 -0.76
N GLU A 174 16.18 -21.67 -0.44
CA GLU A 174 17.56 -22.15 -0.66
C GLU A 174 17.86 -23.29 0.32
#